data_AF-A0A522RP68-F1
#
_entry.id   AF-A0A522RP68-F1
#
_cell.length_a   1.000
_cell.length_b   1.000
_cell.length_c   1.000
_cell.angle_alpha   90.00
_cell.angle_beta   90.00
_cell.angle_gamma   90.00
#
_symmetry.space_group_name_H-M   'P 1'
#
loop_
_entity.id
_entity.type
_entity.pdbx_description
1 polymer ?
#
loop_
_entity_poly.entity_id
_entity_poly.type
_entity_poly.pdbx_seq_one_letter_code
_entity_poly.pdbx_strand_id
1 'polypeptide(L)'
;MIEGLKVTVEGVELRELCIKQAEFHEQRRDKYAASAQTLGDVVPEGANYSGGDPKKALADKVSQHDNSARELRFIAAHIVPHESYLLDNLALVKLGISRSAFGA
;
A
#
# COMPACT_ATOMS: atom_id res chain seq x y z
N MET A 1 19.98 21.14 8.97
CA MET A 1 19.44 19.78 8.78
C MET A 1 18.83 19.76 7.40
N ILE A 2 19.36 18.95 6.47
CA ILE A 2 18.82 18.86 5.10
C ILE A 2 17.45 18.17 5.21
N GLU A 3 16.41 18.71 4.58
CA GLU A 3 15.00 18.25 4.66
C GLU A 3 14.73 16.88 3.98
N GLY A 4 15.68 15.96 4.06
CA GLY A 4 15.65 14.71 3.29
C GLY A 4 15.83 14.93 1.79
N LEU A 5 15.82 13.83 1.04
CA LEU A 5 15.86 13.86 -0.41
C LEU A 5 14.50 14.34 -0.95
N LYS A 6 14.52 15.31 -1.87
CA LYS A 6 13.36 15.71 -2.67
C LYS A 6 13.66 15.43 -4.14
N VAL A 7 12.68 14.89 -4.86
CA VAL A 7 12.85 14.49 -6.27
C VAL A 7 11.73 15.10 -7.08
N THR A 8 12.07 15.74 -8.19
CA THR A 8 11.10 16.24 -9.16
C THR A 8 10.87 15.17 -10.22
N VAL A 9 9.61 14.82 -10.47
CA VAL A 9 9.21 13.85 -11.49
C VAL A 9 8.16 14.45 -12.42
N GLU A 10 8.13 13.99 -13.66
CA GLU A 10 7.09 14.38 -14.62
C GLU A 10 5.74 13.73 -14.27
N GLY A 11 4.64 14.40 -14.61
CA GLY A 11 3.29 13.93 -14.31
C GLY A 11 2.97 12.58 -14.96
N VAL A 12 3.43 12.33 -16.19
CA VAL A 12 3.29 11.02 -16.84
C VAL A 12 3.94 9.93 -16.00
N GLU A 13 5.20 10.14 -15.58
CA GLU A 13 5.95 9.20 -14.76
C GLU A 13 5.26 8.98 -13.40
N LEU A 14 4.86 10.06 -12.73
CA LEU A 14 4.19 9.99 -11.43
C LEU A 14 2.87 9.20 -11.53
N ARG A 15 2.10 9.41 -12.59
CA ARG A 15 0.86 8.67 -12.83
C ARG A 15 1.13 7.18 -12.97
N GLU A 16 2.15 6.79 -13.73
CA GLU A 16 2.54 5.38 -13.87
C GLU A 16 3.00 4.77 -12.55
N LEU A 17 3.79 5.51 -11.76
CA LEU A 17 4.24 5.08 -10.43
C LEU A 17 3.05 4.84 -9.50
N CYS A 18 2.07 5.74 -9.48
CA CYS A 18 0.84 5.56 -8.71
C CYS A 18 0.06 4.32 -9.16
N ILE A 19 -0.07 4.08 -10.48
CA ILE A 19 -0.77 2.90 -11.02
C ILE A 19 -0.07 1.62 -10.61
N LYS A 20 1.25 1.52 -10.81
CA LYS A 20 2.05 0.34 -10.46
C LYS A 20 1.95 0.02 -8.97
N GLN A 21 2.01 1.05 -8.11
CA GLN A 21 1.91 0.86 -6.67
C GLN A 21 0.48 0.49 -6.24
N ALA A 22 -0.55 1.01 -6.91
CA ALA A 22 -1.93 0.59 -6.69
C ALA A 22 -2.12 -0.89 -7.02
N GLU A 23 -1.60 -1.35 -8.17
CA GLU A 23 -1.65 -2.75 -8.58
C GLU A 23 -0.92 -3.68 -7.60
N PHE A 24 0.22 -3.24 -7.05
CA PHE A 24 0.89 -3.97 -5.98
C PHE A 24 -0.02 -4.15 -4.75
N HIS A 25 -0.73 -3.10 -4.35
CA HIS A 25 -1.66 -3.17 -3.22
C HIS A 25 -2.89 -4.02 -3.53
N GLU A 26 -3.44 -3.98 -4.74
CA GLU A 26 -4.51 -4.88 -5.20
C GLU A 26 -4.07 -6.35 -5.11
N GLN A 27 -2.88 -6.68 -5.62
CA GLN A 27 -2.32 -8.03 -5.51
C GLN A 27 -2.11 -8.47 -4.06
N ARG A 28 -1.71 -7.56 -3.15
CA ARG A 28 -1.56 -7.86 -1.73
C ARG A 28 -2.91 -8.10 -1.06
N ARG A 29 -3.90 -7.25 -1.34
CA ARG A 29 -5.28 -7.42 -0.87
C ARG A 29 -5.82 -8.79 -1.26
N ASP A 30 -5.67 -9.18 -2.52
CA ASP A 30 -6.19 -10.44 -3.04
C ASP A 30 -5.50 -11.65 -2.39
N LYS A 31 -4.19 -11.58 -2.17
CA LYS A 31 -3.44 -12.60 -1.42
C LYS A 31 -3.95 -12.76 0.01
N TYR A 32 -4.13 -11.66 0.75
CA TYR A 32 -4.64 -11.73 2.13
C TYR A 32 -6.09 -12.19 2.19
N ALA A 33 -6.92 -11.81 1.21
CA ALA A 33 -8.29 -12.29 1.10
C ALA A 33 -8.35 -13.81 0.86
N ALA A 34 -7.51 -14.33 -0.04
CA ALA A 34 -7.38 -15.77 -0.25
C ALA A 34 -6.89 -16.50 1.02
N SER A 35 -5.90 -15.94 1.72
CA SER A 35 -5.45 -16.51 2.99
C SER A 35 -6.55 -16.52 4.06
N ALA A 36 -7.36 -15.48 4.16
CA ALA A 36 -8.47 -15.42 5.11
C ALA A 36 -9.53 -16.50 4.85
N GLN A 37 -9.82 -16.81 3.58
CA GLN A 37 -10.72 -17.91 3.20
C GLN A 37 -10.14 -19.26 3.64
N THR A 38 -8.89 -19.55 3.29
CA THR A 38 -8.24 -20.82 3.69
C THR A 38 -8.13 -20.99 5.21
N LEU A 39 -7.96 -19.90 5.95
CA LEU A 39 -7.93 -19.95 7.42
C LEU A 39 -9.32 -20.26 8.01
N GLY A 40 -10.40 -19.82 7.33
CA GLY A 40 -11.78 -20.17 7.66
C GLY A 40 -12.02 -21.68 7.67
N ASP A 41 -11.34 -22.40 6.77
CA ASP A 41 -11.50 -23.86 6.61
C ASP A 41 -10.63 -24.68 7.59
N VAL A 42 -9.63 -24.07 8.23
CA VAL A 42 -8.59 -24.79 8.99
C VAL A 42 -8.67 -24.53 10.50
N VAL A 43 -9.20 -23.40 10.97
CA VAL A 43 -9.20 -23.07 12.40
C VAL A 43 -10.40 -23.71 13.12
N PRO A 44 -10.17 -24.67 14.05
CA PRO A 44 -11.24 -25.19 14.90
C PRO A 44 -11.76 -24.09 15.82
N GLU A 45 -13.07 -24.09 16.10
CA GLU A 45 -13.69 -23.19 17.08
C GLU A 45 -12.96 -23.30 18.44
N GLY A 46 -12.08 -22.34 18.75
CA GLY A 46 -11.40 -22.32 20.06
C GLY A 46 -9.94 -21.87 20.08
N ALA A 47 -9.29 -21.64 18.93
CA ALA A 47 -7.88 -21.21 18.90
C ALA A 47 -7.67 -19.71 19.22
N ASN A 48 -8.13 -19.24 20.38
CA ASN A 48 -7.72 -17.95 20.95
C ASN A 48 -6.36 -18.11 21.66
N TYR A 49 -5.30 -18.38 20.90
CA TYR A 49 -3.94 -18.45 21.44
C TYR A 49 -3.27 -17.08 21.35
N SER A 50 -3.34 -16.33 22.46
CA SER A 50 -2.43 -15.25 22.92
C SER A 50 -1.91 -14.15 21.94
N GLY A 51 -2.41 -14.03 20.71
CA GLY A 51 -1.86 -13.14 19.67
C GLY A 51 -2.87 -12.31 18.88
N GLY A 52 -4.15 -12.29 19.30
CA GLY A 52 -5.26 -11.65 18.58
C GLY A 52 -5.96 -12.58 17.59
N ASP A 53 -7.15 -12.19 17.11
CA ASP A 53 -7.93 -12.95 16.12
C ASP A 53 -7.22 -12.88 14.74
N PRO A 54 -6.66 -13.99 14.23
CA PRO A 54 -5.93 -13.96 12.97
C PRO A 54 -6.83 -13.66 11.76
N LYS A 55 -8.14 -13.96 11.83
CA LYS A 55 -9.10 -13.57 10.78
C LYS A 55 -9.26 -12.06 10.75
N LYS A 56 -9.39 -11.43 11.91
CA LYS A 56 -9.44 -9.97 12.02
C LYS A 56 -8.15 -9.33 11.52
N ALA A 57 -6.98 -9.86 11.88
CA ALA A 57 -5.70 -9.33 11.41
C ALA A 57 -5.57 -9.39 9.87
N LEU A 58 -6.03 -10.48 9.23
CA LEU A 58 -6.07 -10.59 7.78
C LEU A 58 -7.09 -9.63 7.15
N ALA A 59 -8.28 -9.48 7.75
CA ALA A 59 -9.29 -8.53 7.30
C ALA A 59 -8.79 -7.08 7.36
N ASP A 60 -8.07 -6.72 8.43
CA ASP A 60 -7.44 -5.42 8.59
C ASP A 60 -6.38 -5.19 7.49
N LYS A 61 -5.60 -6.22 7.12
CA LYS A 61 -4.63 -6.13 6.01
C LYS A 61 -5.29 -5.99 4.64
N VAL A 62 -6.40 -6.68 4.40
CA VAL A 62 -7.22 -6.52 3.19
C VAL A 62 -7.71 -5.08 3.09
N SER A 63 -8.34 -4.56 4.15
CA SER A 63 -8.84 -3.19 4.21
C SER A 63 -7.73 -2.15 4.02
N GLN A 64 -6.59 -2.35 4.69
CA GLN A 64 -5.41 -1.48 4.56
C GLN A 64 -4.96 -1.37 3.09
N HIS A 65 -4.78 -2.51 2.42
CA HIS A 65 -4.31 -2.52 1.04
C HIS A 65 -5.35 -2.03 0.04
N ASP A 66 -6.63 -2.33 0.27
CA ASP A 66 -7.72 -1.80 -0.57
C ASP A 66 -7.78 -0.27 -0.52
N ASN A 67 -7.67 0.30 0.69
CA ASN A 67 -7.63 1.75 0.88
C ASN A 67 -6.43 2.38 0.16
N SER A 68 -5.23 1.81 0.32
CA SER A 68 -4.02 2.31 -0.35
C SER A 68 -4.13 2.24 -1.87
N ALA A 69 -4.65 1.14 -2.42
CA ALA A 69 -4.88 1.01 -3.86
C ALA A 69 -5.85 2.07 -4.37
N ARG A 70 -7.00 2.22 -3.73
CA ARG A 70 -8.03 3.21 -4.10
C ARG A 70 -7.48 4.63 -4.07
N GLU A 71 -6.72 4.98 -3.04
CA GLU A 71 -6.11 6.29 -2.93
C GLU A 71 -5.12 6.56 -4.07
N LEU A 72 -4.23 5.60 -4.38
CA LEU A 72 -3.26 5.74 -5.46
C LEU A 72 -3.94 5.80 -6.84
N ARG A 73 -5.01 5.04 -7.06
CA ARG A 73 -5.84 5.14 -8.27
C ARG A 73 -6.46 6.53 -8.41
N PHE A 74 -6.98 7.08 -7.31
CA PHE A 74 -7.52 8.44 -7.29
C PHE A 74 -6.43 9.45 -7.67
N ILE A 75 -5.26 9.41 -7.03
CA ILE A 75 -4.15 10.32 -7.35
C ILE A 75 -3.73 10.18 -8.82
N ALA A 76 -3.55 8.95 -9.31
CA ALA A 76 -3.21 8.67 -10.71
C ALA A 76 -4.19 9.30 -11.72
N ALA A 77 -5.48 9.33 -11.39
CA ALA A 77 -6.52 9.90 -12.23
C ALA A 77 -6.52 11.43 -12.27
N HIS A 78 -5.85 12.11 -11.31
CA HIS A 78 -5.87 13.57 -11.16
C HIS A 78 -4.51 14.23 -11.45
N ILE A 79 -3.48 13.45 -11.78
CA ILE A 79 -2.18 14.00 -12.18
C ILE A 79 -2.26 14.59 -13.58
N VAL A 80 -1.76 15.82 -13.74
CA VAL A 80 -1.64 16.48 -15.04
C VAL A 80 -0.37 15.97 -15.73
N PRO A 81 -0.47 15.34 -16.92
CA PRO A 81 0.67 14.64 -17.54
C PRO A 81 1.91 15.51 -17.78
N HIS A 82 1.73 16.77 -18.17
CA HIS A 82 2.82 17.65 -18.61
C HIS A 82 3.33 18.62 -17.53
N GLU A 83 2.94 18.39 -16.27
CA GLU A 83 3.46 19.14 -15.13
C GLU A 83 4.58 18.37 -14.43
N SER A 84 5.39 19.06 -13.64
CA SER A 84 6.37 18.46 -12.75
C SER A 84 5.92 18.54 -11.30
N TYR A 85 6.12 17.47 -10.55
CA TYR A 85 5.73 17.37 -9.15
C TYR A 85 6.97 17.14 -8.29
N LEU A 86 7.09 17.92 -7.21
CA LEU A 86 8.15 17.73 -6.22
C LEU A 86 7.68 16.73 -5.17
N LEU A 87 8.35 15.58 -5.10
CA LEU A 87 8.09 14.54 -4.11
C LEU A 87 9.02 14.69 -2.92
N ASP A 88 8.42 14.67 -1.73
CA ASP A 88 9.16 14.53 -0.48
C ASP A 88 9.38 13.05 -0.15
N ASN A 89 10.13 12.78 0.92
CA ASN A 89 10.44 11.41 1.32
C ASN A 89 9.19 10.59 1.67
N LEU A 90 8.12 11.20 2.19
CA LEU A 90 6.88 10.48 2.50
C LEU A 90 6.19 10.00 1.23
N ALA A 91 6.14 10.84 0.20
CA ALA A 91 5.63 10.48 -1.12
C ALA A 91 6.49 9.37 -1.75
N LEU A 92 7.82 9.46 -1.65
CA LEU A 92 8.73 8.43 -2.15
C LEU A 92 8.51 7.07 -1.45
N VAL A 93 8.29 7.07 -0.13
CA VAL A 93 7.97 5.83 0.61
C VAL A 93 6.60 5.29 0.19
N LYS A 94 5.60 6.16 0.04
CA LYS A 94 4.24 5.78 -0.37
C LYS A 94 4.21 5.13 -1.76
N LEU A 95 5.01 5.64 -2.69
CA LEU A 95 5.17 5.09 -4.04
C LEU A 95 6.06 3.84 -4.09
N GLY A 96 6.58 3.38 -2.94
CA GLY A 96 7.44 2.19 -2.86
C GLY A 96 8.86 2.40 -3.42
N ILE A 97 9.27 3.66 -3.66
CA ILE A 97 10.58 4.02 -4.22
C ILE A 97 11.65 3.96 -3.14
N SER A 98 11.36 4.49 -1.95
CA SER A 98 12.23 4.43 -0.79
C SER A 98 11.62 3.56 0.31
N ARG A 99 12.46 2.99 1.17
CA ARG A 99 12.01 2.35 2.41
C ARG A 99 12.00 3.40 3.51
N SER A 100 11.00 3.35 4.40
CA SER A 100 11.06 4.13 5.64
C SER A 100 12.34 3.74 6.38
N ALA A 101 13.25 4.69 6.60
CA ALA A 101 14.45 4.48 7.41
C ALA A 101 14.12 4.37 8.92
N PHE A 102 12.88 4.62 9.32
CA PHE A 102 12.40 4.47 10.68
C PHE A 102 11.39 3.31 10.73
N GLY A 103 11.89 2.15 11.15
CA GLY A 103 11.14 0.89 11.19
C GLY A 103 12.05 -0.29 11.50
N ALA A 104 12.83 -0.17 12.58
CA ALA A 104 13.51 -1.26 13.27
C ALA A 104 13.22 -1.10 14.76
#